data_AF-A0A4N6QQF0-F1
#
_entry.id   AF-A0A4N6QQF0-F1
#
_cell.length_a   1.000
_cell.length_b   1.000
_cell.length_c   1.000
_cell.angle_alpha   90.00
_cell.angle_beta   90.00
_cell.angle_gamma   90.00
#
_symmetry.space_group_name_H-M   'P 1'
#
loop_
_entity.id
_entity.type
_entity.pdbx_description
1 polymer ?
#
loop_
_entity_poly.entity_id
_entity_poly.type
_entity_poly.pdbx_seq_one_letter_code
_entity_poly.pdbx_strand_id
1 'polypeptide(L)'
;MDIDRNRLRTGLPQVGVQPYRQVHAHSTGNRNSTAQNEADYHYRKNPELGFFSHVVGNGRVLQVGPVNNGSWDVGGGWNAETYAAVELIESHSTKEEFMADYRLYIELLRNLADEAGLPKTLDTGSLAGIKTHEYCTNNQPNNHSDHVDPYPYLAKWGISREQFKHDIENGLTIETGWQKNDTGYWYVHSDGSYPKDKFEKVNGTWYYFDGSGYMLSDRWKKHTDGNWYYFDQSGEMATGWKKIADKWYYFSEEGAMKTGWVKYKDTWYYLDAKEGAMVSNAFIQSADGTGWYYLKPDGTLADKSEFTVEPDGLITVK
;
A
#
# COMPACT_ATOMS: atom_id res chain seq x y z
N MET A 1 -0.10 -2.29 -24.07
CA MET A 1 0.05 -3.39 -23.09
C MET A 1 0.91 -4.50 -23.67
N ASP A 2 1.84 -5.05 -22.89
CA ASP A 2 2.60 -6.25 -23.24
C ASP A 2 1.76 -7.51 -22.95
N ILE A 3 1.72 -8.46 -23.89
CA ILE A 3 0.84 -9.64 -23.84
C ILE A 3 1.66 -10.87 -24.22
N ASP A 4 1.83 -11.79 -23.27
CA ASP A 4 2.45 -13.09 -23.51
C ASP A 4 1.46 -14.02 -24.22
N ARG A 5 1.89 -14.62 -25.35
CA ARG A 5 1.09 -15.52 -26.18
C ARG A 5 1.65 -16.94 -26.26
N ASN A 6 2.63 -17.30 -25.43
CA ASN A 6 3.29 -18.61 -25.46
C ASN A 6 2.33 -19.79 -25.16
N ARG A 7 1.17 -19.52 -24.54
CA ARG A 7 0.12 -20.50 -24.24
C ARG A 7 -1.20 -20.23 -24.99
N LEU A 8 -1.17 -19.47 -26.07
CA LEU A 8 -2.34 -19.24 -26.91
C LEU A 8 -2.81 -20.54 -27.58
N ARG A 9 -4.03 -21.00 -27.27
CA ARG A 9 -4.66 -22.14 -27.96
C ARG A 9 -5.35 -21.68 -29.23
N THR A 10 -4.81 -22.05 -30.38
CA THR A 10 -5.39 -21.70 -31.70
C THR A 10 -6.49 -22.65 -32.19
N GLY A 11 -6.66 -23.81 -31.55
CA GLY A 11 -7.64 -24.84 -31.94
C GLY A 11 -8.96 -24.83 -31.15
N LEU A 12 -9.28 -23.74 -30.44
CA LEU A 12 -10.53 -23.63 -29.69
C LEU A 12 -11.72 -23.43 -30.66
N PRO A 13 -12.90 -24.02 -30.36
CA PRO A 13 -14.06 -23.89 -31.22
C PRO A 13 -14.56 -22.44 -31.25
N GLN A 14 -15.12 -22.05 -32.39
CA GLN A 14 -15.94 -20.84 -32.46
C GLN A 14 -17.26 -21.08 -31.73
N VAL A 15 -17.70 -20.07 -30.96
CA VAL A 15 -19.00 -20.08 -30.28
C VAL A 15 -19.79 -18.89 -30.81
N GLY A 16 -21.03 -19.11 -31.27
CA GLY A 16 -21.80 -18.06 -31.92
C GLY A 16 -21.18 -17.54 -33.23
N VAL A 17 -21.51 -16.31 -33.60
CA VAL A 17 -21.04 -15.65 -34.82
C VAL A 17 -20.83 -14.15 -34.56
N GLN A 18 -19.95 -13.53 -35.35
CA GLN A 18 -19.74 -12.09 -35.33
C GLN A 18 -21.02 -11.33 -35.73
N PRO A 19 -21.22 -10.08 -35.25
CA PRO A 19 -20.35 -9.37 -34.30
C PRO A 19 -20.50 -9.89 -32.87
N TYR A 20 -19.43 -9.90 -32.08
CA TYR A 20 -19.46 -10.22 -30.65
C TYR A 20 -19.60 -8.93 -29.84
N ARG A 21 -20.59 -8.87 -28.94
CA ARG A 21 -21.01 -7.59 -28.32
C ARG A 21 -20.48 -7.41 -26.91
N GLN A 22 -19.82 -8.41 -26.33
CA GLN A 22 -19.46 -8.39 -24.91
C GLN A 22 -17.99 -8.71 -24.68
N VAL A 23 -17.39 -8.01 -23.71
CA VAL A 23 -16.13 -8.42 -23.07
C VAL A 23 -16.48 -8.88 -21.67
N HIS A 24 -16.07 -10.08 -21.30
CA HIS A 24 -16.41 -10.66 -20.00
C HIS A 24 -15.28 -10.52 -18.98
N ALA A 25 -15.65 -9.98 -17.82
CA ALA A 25 -14.79 -9.82 -16.67
C ALA A 25 -15.03 -11.00 -15.70
N HIS A 26 -14.00 -11.80 -15.47
CA HIS A 26 -13.99 -12.97 -14.59
C HIS A 26 -12.91 -12.88 -13.50
N SER A 27 -13.03 -13.73 -12.48
CA SER A 27 -11.91 -14.12 -11.61
C SER A 27 -11.88 -15.64 -11.40
N THR A 28 -10.68 -16.19 -11.21
CA THR A 28 -10.46 -17.63 -11.41
C THR A 28 -11.14 -18.55 -10.40
N GLY A 29 -11.62 -18.01 -9.27
CA GLY A 29 -12.09 -18.80 -8.12
C GLY A 29 -11.00 -19.68 -7.48
N ASN A 30 -9.75 -19.58 -7.93
CA ASN A 30 -8.65 -20.43 -7.50
C ASN A 30 -7.65 -19.65 -6.66
N ARG A 31 -7.64 -19.96 -5.35
CA ARG A 31 -6.84 -19.23 -4.34
C ARG A 31 -5.35 -19.51 -4.40
N ASN A 32 -4.90 -20.47 -5.23
CA ASN A 32 -3.52 -20.97 -5.21
C ASN A 32 -2.81 -20.88 -6.56
N SER A 33 -3.52 -20.64 -7.66
CA SER A 33 -2.94 -20.65 -8.99
C SER A 33 -2.28 -19.33 -9.34
N THR A 34 -1.07 -19.42 -9.87
CA THR A 34 -0.45 -18.30 -10.60
C THR A 34 -1.08 -18.15 -11.98
N ALA A 35 -0.85 -17.02 -12.64
CA ALA A 35 -1.29 -16.80 -14.02
C ALA A 35 -0.66 -17.84 -14.98
N GLN A 36 0.55 -18.32 -14.68
CA GLN A 36 1.15 -19.42 -15.45
C GLN A 36 0.42 -20.74 -15.23
N ASN A 37 0.02 -21.05 -13.99
CA ASN A 37 -0.71 -22.29 -13.71
C ASN A 37 -2.06 -22.29 -14.44
N GLU A 38 -2.76 -21.15 -14.46
CA GLU A 38 -4.00 -21.02 -15.21
C GLU A 38 -3.78 -21.17 -16.72
N ALA A 39 -2.76 -20.52 -17.28
CA ALA A 39 -2.43 -20.67 -18.69
C ALA A 39 -2.04 -22.11 -19.06
N ASP A 40 -1.23 -22.78 -18.24
CA ASP A 40 -0.82 -24.18 -18.48
C ASP A 40 -1.98 -25.16 -18.33
N TYR A 41 -2.88 -24.95 -17.36
CA TYR A 41 -4.09 -25.75 -17.21
C TYR A 41 -5.07 -25.50 -18.35
N HIS A 42 -5.33 -24.23 -18.69
CA HIS A 42 -6.14 -23.85 -19.84
C HIS A 42 -5.60 -24.48 -21.12
N TYR A 43 -4.29 -24.48 -21.36
CA TYR A 43 -3.66 -25.07 -22.54
C TYR A 43 -4.00 -26.56 -22.72
N ARG A 44 -4.05 -27.33 -21.62
CA ARG A 44 -4.24 -28.80 -21.63
C ARG A 44 -5.66 -29.27 -21.31
N LYS A 45 -6.54 -28.42 -20.77
CA LYS A 45 -7.88 -28.84 -20.35
C LYS A 45 -8.78 -29.19 -21.54
N ASN A 46 -9.77 -30.05 -21.29
CA ASN A 46 -10.90 -30.22 -22.20
C ASN A 46 -11.63 -28.86 -22.35
N PRO A 47 -11.74 -28.29 -23.56
CA PRO A 47 -12.45 -27.02 -23.78
C PRO A 47 -13.91 -27.03 -23.30
N GLU A 48 -14.59 -28.19 -23.33
CA GLU A 48 -16.00 -28.29 -22.88
C GLU A 48 -16.20 -27.97 -21.38
N LEU A 49 -15.12 -28.00 -20.59
CA LEU A 49 -15.12 -27.52 -19.20
C LEU A 49 -15.05 -25.99 -19.09
N GLY A 50 -15.29 -25.29 -20.19
CA GLY A 50 -15.17 -23.85 -20.33
C GLY A 50 -13.76 -23.38 -20.72
N PHE A 51 -13.69 -22.28 -21.44
CA PHE A 51 -12.44 -21.63 -21.84
C PHE A 51 -12.64 -20.13 -21.95
N PHE A 52 -11.55 -19.38 -21.84
CA PHE A 52 -11.50 -17.92 -21.90
C PHE A 52 -10.30 -17.44 -22.75
N SER A 53 -10.15 -16.13 -22.91
CA SER A 53 -9.17 -15.53 -23.82
C SER A 53 -7.90 -15.03 -23.13
N HIS A 54 -8.01 -14.48 -21.92
CA HIS A 54 -6.89 -13.86 -21.20
C HIS A 54 -6.91 -14.24 -19.73
N VAL A 55 -5.72 -14.32 -19.12
CA VAL A 55 -5.53 -14.33 -17.67
C VAL A 55 -4.57 -13.21 -17.27
N VAL A 56 -4.94 -12.48 -16.23
CA VAL A 56 -4.17 -11.39 -15.62
C VAL A 56 -3.73 -11.85 -14.25
N GLY A 57 -2.42 -11.77 -14.00
CA GLY A 57 -1.87 -12.16 -12.71
C GLY A 57 -0.36 -12.17 -12.67
N ASN A 58 0.19 -11.98 -11.47
CA ASN A 58 1.62 -11.91 -11.19
C ASN A 58 2.34 -10.81 -11.99
N GLY A 59 1.69 -9.67 -12.17
CA GLY A 59 2.21 -8.48 -12.84
C GLY A 59 2.24 -8.54 -14.36
N ARG A 60 1.47 -9.45 -14.99
CA ARG A 60 1.48 -9.68 -16.43
C ARG A 60 0.14 -10.15 -16.98
N VAL A 61 0.00 -10.08 -18.31
CA VAL A 61 -1.15 -10.56 -19.07
C VAL A 61 -0.72 -11.69 -19.99
N LEU A 62 -1.42 -12.83 -19.91
CA LEU A 62 -1.25 -13.95 -20.82
C LEU A 62 -2.52 -14.13 -21.65
N GLN A 63 -2.39 -14.13 -22.97
CA GLN A 63 -3.47 -14.51 -23.87
C GLN A 63 -3.41 -16.03 -24.11
N VAL A 64 -4.49 -16.71 -23.75
CA VAL A 64 -4.60 -18.17 -23.74
C VAL A 64 -5.63 -18.70 -24.74
N GLY A 65 -6.52 -17.84 -25.23
CA GLY A 65 -7.52 -18.16 -26.26
C GLY A 65 -7.72 -17.01 -27.25
N PRO A 66 -8.38 -17.27 -28.39
CA PRO A 66 -8.66 -16.24 -29.39
C PRO A 66 -9.64 -15.20 -28.86
N VAL A 67 -9.57 -13.99 -29.43
CA VAL A 67 -10.63 -12.99 -29.32
C VAL A 67 -11.50 -13.02 -30.58
N ASN A 68 -12.65 -12.34 -30.57
CA ASN A 68 -13.56 -12.21 -31.70
C ASN A 68 -14.03 -13.56 -32.26
N ASN A 69 -14.24 -14.54 -31.37
CA ASN A 69 -14.53 -15.94 -31.71
C ASN A 69 -15.59 -16.60 -30.80
N GLY A 70 -16.16 -15.88 -29.84
CA GLY A 70 -16.99 -16.46 -28.79
C GLY A 70 -16.18 -17.30 -27.80
N SER A 71 -16.80 -17.67 -26.68
CA SER A 71 -16.14 -18.45 -25.64
C SER A 71 -17.15 -19.22 -24.81
N TRP A 72 -16.79 -20.39 -24.29
CA TRP A 72 -17.59 -21.06 -23.25
C TRP A 72 -17.14 -20.59 -21.87
N ASP A 73 -17.44 -19.34 -21.53
CA ASP A 73 -16.90 -18.70 -20.33
C ASP A 73 -17.96 -18.35 -19.29
N VAL A 74 -19.19 -18.00 -19.71
CA VAL A 74 -20.27 -17.55 -18.81
C VAL A 74 -21.38 -18.59 -18.61
N GLY A 75 -21.24 -19.80 -19.15
CA GLY A 75 -22.17 -20.90 -18.87
C GLY A 75 -23.61 -20.67 -19.36
N GLY A 76 -23.82 -19.92 -20.45
CA GLY A 76 -25.16 -19.70 -21.00
C GLY A 76 -25.15 -19.07 -22.40
N GLY A 77 -26.25 -18.45 -22.80
CA GLY A 77 -26.44 -17.93 -24.16
C GLY A 77 -25.47 -16.81 -24.55
N TRP A 78 -24.95 -16.05 -23.59
CA TRP A 78 -23.98 -14.99 -23.87
C TRP A 78 -22.55 -15.49 -24.08
N ASN A 79 -22.30 -16.80 -23.98
CA ASN A 79 -21.11 -17.44 -24.57
C ASN A 79 -20.93 -17.08 -26.07
N ALA A 80 -22.05 -16.88 -26.78
CA ALA A 80 -22.08 -16.49 -28.18
C ALA A 80 -21.86 -14.98 -28.41
N GLU A 81 -21.70 -14.18 -27.34
CA GLU A 81 -21.45 -12.74 -27.37
C GLU A 81 -20.01 -12.37 -27.03
N THR A 82 -19.22 -13.34 -26.55
CA THR A 82 -17.88 -13.12 -26.02
C THR A 82 -16.89 -12.71 -27.11
N TYR A 83 -16.56 -11.43 -27.18
CA TYR A 83 -15.40 -10.95 -27.93
C TYR A 83 -14.12 -11.40 -27.23
N ALA A 84 -14.06 -11.24 -25.91
CA ALA A 84 -12.96 -11.67 -25.06
C ALA A 84 -13.49 -11.96 -23.65
N ALA A 85 -12.89 -12.94 -22.99
CA ALA A 85 -13.11 -13.27 -21.57
C ALA A 85 -11.78 -13.16 -20.82
N VAL A 86 -11.75 -12.37 -19.76
CA VAL A 86 -10.54 -12.01 -19.00
C VAL A 86 -10.68 -12.50 -17.56
N GLU A 87 -9.78 -13.38 -17.14
CA GLU A 87 -9.69 -13.92 -15.79
C GLU A 87 -8.67 -13.16 -14.93
N LEU A 88 -9.05 -12.70 -13.75
CA LEU A 88 -8.12 -12.22 -12.72
C LEU A 88 -7.77 -13.36 -11.75
N ILE A 89 -6.47 -13.62 -11.50
CA ILE A 89 -6.08 -14.66 -10.53
C ILE A 89 -6.56 -14.33 -9.11
N GLU A 90 -6.84 -15.36 -8.31
CA GLU A 90 -7.29 -15.18 -6.92
C GLU A 90 -6.24 -15.45 -5.84
N SER A 91 -4.97 -15.56 -6.23
CA SER A 91 -3.86 -16.01 -5.37
C SER A 91 -2.94 -14.91 -4.80
N HIS A 92 -3.33 -13.63 -4.91
CA HIS A 92 -2.55 -12.54 -4.32
C HIS A 92 -2.40 -12.71 -2.80
N SER A 93 -1.19 -12.47 -2.30
CA SER A 93 -0.85 -12.50 -0.87
C SER A 93 -0.97 -11.13 -0.22
N THR A 94 -0.79 -10.06 -1.00
CA THR A 94 -0.79 -8.67 -0.53
C THR A 94 -1.72 -7.78 -1.39
N LYS A 95 -2.11 -6.62 -0.84
CA LYS A 95 -2.96 -5.67 -1.59
C LYS A 95 -2.17 -5.06 -2.74
N GLU A 96 -0.87 -4.90 -2.55
CA GLU A 96 0.09 -4.40 -3.51
C GLU A 96 0.13 -5.28 -4.76
N GLU A 97 0.25 -6.60 -4.57
CA GLU A 97 0.17 -7.59 -5.65
C GLU A 97 -1.18 -7.53 -6.37
N PHE A 98 -2.29 -7.55 -5.62
CA PHE A 98 -3.63 -7.45 -6.20
C PHE A 98 -3.80 -6.18 -7.03
N MET A 99 -3.37 -5.03 -6.52
CA MET A 99 -3.55 -3.75 -7.22
C MET A 99 -2.68 -3.66 -8.46
N ALA A 100 -1.50 -4.31 -8.49
CA ALA A 100 -0.68 -4.41 -9.70
C ALA A 100 -1.44 -5.15 -10.82
N ASP A 101 -2.10 -6.25 -10.50
CA ASP A 101 -2.88 -7.02 -11.47
C ASP A 101 -4.23 -6.38 -11.79
N TYR A 102 -4.89 -5.76 -10.81
CA TYR A 102 -6.13 -5.01 -11.02
C TYR A 102 -5.94 -3.84 -12.01
N ARG A 103 -4.78 -3.15 -11.98
CA ARG A 103 -4.44 -2.13 -12.99
C ARG A 103 -4.43 -2.70 -14.41
N LEU A 104 -3.71 -3.80 -14.60
CA LEU A 104 -3.62 -4.48 -15.89
C LEU A 104 -5.00 -4.99 -16.32
N TYR A 105 -5.79 -5.49 -15.38
CA TYR A 105 -7.14 -5.99 -15.61
C TYR A 105 -8.07 -4.88 -16.12
N ILE A 106 -8.10 -3.72 -15.46
CA ILE A 106 -8.90 -2.56 -15.90
C ILE A 106 -8.44 -2.06 -17.27
N GLU A 107 -7.14 -1.88 -17.47
CA GLU A 107 -6.60 -1.41 -18.75
C GLU A 107 -6.92 -2.40 -19.89
N LEU A 108 -6.79 -3.70 -19.64
CA LEU A 108 -7.04 -4.75 -20.62
C LEU A 108 -8.52 -4.82 -21.01
N LEU A 109 -9.43 -4.83 -20.03
CA LEU A 109 -10.88 -4.84 -20.29
C LEU A 109 -11.32 -3.64 -21.13
N ARG A 110 -10.81 -2.46 -20.81
CA ARG A 110 -11.09 -1.22 -21.56
C ARG A 110 -10.52 -1.27 -22.98
N ASN A 111 -9.29 -1.73 -23.15
CA ASN A 111 -8.65 -1.86 -24.46
C ASN A 111 -9.38 -2.89 -25.35
N LEU A 112 -9.80 -4.03 -24.79
CA LEU A 112 -10.56 -5.05 -25.53
C LEU A 112 -11.94 -4.53 -25.95
N ALA A 113 -12.61 -3.74 -25.11
CA ALA A 113 -13.86 -3.09 -25.49
C ALA A 113 -13.64 -2.09 -26.63
N ASP A 114 -12.59 -1.27 -26.57
CA ASP A 114 -12.24 -0.33 -27.65
C ASP A 114 -11.89 -1.07 -28.96
N GLU A 115 -11.10 -2.14 -28.89
CA GLU A 115 -10.73 -2.98 -30.04
C GLU A 115 -11.96 -3.60 -30.71
N ALA A 116 -12.94 -4.03 -29.92
CA ALA A 116 -14.20 -4.60 -30.39
C ALA A 116 -15.23 -3.55 -30.86
N GLY A 117 -14.95 -2.26 -30.71
CA GLY A 117 -15.90 -1.18 -31.01
C GLY A 117 -17.09 -1.13 -30.03
N LEU A 118 -16.89 -1.51 -28.78
CA LEU A 118 -17.90 -1.60 -27.72
C LEU A 118 -17.81 -0.44 -26.75
N PRO A 119 -18.93 -0.05 -26.10
CA PRO A 119 -18.88 0.94 -25.04
C PRO A 119 -18.11 0.41 -23.83
N LYS A 120 -17.21 1.24 -23.28
CA LYS A 120 -16.51 0.99 -22.01
C LYS A 120 -17.44 1.21 -20.82
N THR A 121 -18.49 0.41 -20.73
CA THR A 121 -19.51 0.45 -19.68
C THR A 121 -19.57 -0.88 -18.97
N LEU A 122 -19.75 -0.87 -17.65
CA LEU A 122 -19.88 -2.10 -16.86
C LEU A 122 -21.34 -2.40 -16.53
N ASP A 123 -21.78 -3.63 -16.80
CA ASP A 123 -23.03 -4.22 -16.30
C ASP A 123 -24.30 -3.41 -16.58
N THR A 124 -24.32 -2.70 -17.70
CA THR A 124 -25.50 -1.94 -18.16
C THR A 124 -26.51 -2.84 -18.87
N GLY A 125 -27.78 -2.44 -18.92
CA GLY A 125 -28.85 -3.13 -19.65
C GLY A 125 -28.70 -3.21 -21.17
N SER A 126 -27.82 -2.42 -21.78
CA SER A 126 -27.44 -2.60 -23.19
C SER A 126 -26.77 -3.97 -23.37
N LEU A 127 -27.09 -4.67 -24.47
CA LEU A 127 -26.42 -5.94 -24.80
C LEU A 127 -24.90 -5.75 -24.90
N ALA A 128 -24.47 -4.63 -25.51
CA ALA A 128 -23.07 -4.34 -25.73
C ALA A 128 -22.37 -3.77 -24.49
N GLY A 129 -21.09 -4.10 -24.33
CA GLY A 129 -20.22 -3.53 -23.31
C GLY A 129 -19.48 -4.59 -22.49
N ILE A 130 -18.85 -4.16 -21.40
CA ILE A 130 -18.14 -5.05 -20.48
C ILE A 130 -19.15 -5.62 -19.49
N LYS A 131 -19.18 -6.94 -19.32
CA LYS A 131 -20.10 -7.66 -18.42
C LYS A 131 -19.31 -8.52 -17.45
N THR A 132 -19.65 -8.47 -16.17
CA THR A 132 -19.14 -9.45 -15.21
C THR A 132 -19.80 -10.81 -15.42
N HIS A 133 -19.16 -11.89 -14.97
CA HIS A 133 -19.81 -13.20 -14.95
C HIS A 133 -21.10 -13.14 -14.13
N GLU A 134 -21.11 -12.44 -12.99
CA GLU A 134 -22.33 -12.22 -12.22
C GLU A 134 -23.46 -11.61 -13.04
N TYR A 135 -23.16 -10.57 -13.84
CA TYR A 135 -24.16 -9.95 -14.70
C TYR A 135 -24.68 -10.93 -15.75
N CYS A 136 -23.79 -11.71 -16.35
CA CYS A 136 -24.17 -12.74 -17.30
C CYS A 136 -25.07 -13.80 -16.65
N THR A 137 -24.66 -14.36 -15.51
CA THR A 137 -25.46 -15.30 -14.69
C THR A 137 -26.88 -14.78 -14.46
N ASN A 138 -27.01 -13.51 -14.12
CA ASN A 138 -28.31 -12.92 -13.76
C ASN A 138 -29.19 -12.54 -14.95
N ASN A 139 -28.63 -12.32 -16.14
CA ASN A 139 -29.35 -11.66 -17.24
C ASN A 139 -29.30 -12.39 -18.59
N GLN A 140 -28.38 -13.34 -18.78
CA GLN A 140 -28.23 -14.00 -20.07
C GLN A 140 -29.39 -14.97 -20.36
N PRO A 141 -29.79 -15.14 -21.64
CA PRO A 141 -30.73 -16.18 -22.01
C PRO A 141 -30.09 -17.56 -21.83
N ASN A 142 -30.92 -18.60 -21.60
CA ASN A 142 -30.47 -19.99 -21.44
C ASN A 142 -29.33 -20.13 -20.41
N ASN A 143 -29.48 -19.47 -19.25
CA ASN A 143 -28.47 -19.48 -18.21
C ASN A 143 -28.36 -20.86 -17.54
N HIS A 144 -27.12 -21.34 -17.39
CA HIS A 144 -26.76 -22.52 -16.60
C HIS A 144 -25.63 -22.23 -15.60
N SER A 145 -25.28 -20.95 -15.41
CA SER A 145 -24.27 -20.51 -14.45
C SER A 145 -24.90 -20.08 -13.14
N ASP A 146 -24.17 -20.26 -12.04
CA ASP A 146 -24.40 -19.66 -10.72
C ASP A 146 -23.20 -18.82 -10.24
N HIS A 147 -22.24 -18.58 -11.12
CA HIS A 147 -21.04 -17.81 -10.83
C HIS A 147 -21.35 -16.33 -10.64
N VAL A 148 -20.58 -15.69 -9.75
CA VAL A 148 -20.77 -14.30 -9.34
C VAL A 148 -19.47 -13.49 -9.34
N ASP A 149 -18.42 -14.02 -9.96
CA ASP A 149 -17.14 -13.33 -10.11
C ASP A 149 -17.25 -12.12 -11.06
N PRO A 150 -16.36 -11.10 -10.94
CA PRO A 150 -15.22 -11.03 -10.01
C PRO A 150 -15.53 -10.32 -8.68
N TYR A 151 -16.78 -9.88 -8.46
CA TYR A 151 -17.13 -8.98 -7.37
C TYR A 151 -16.71 -9.44 -5.96
N PRO A 152 -16.90 -10.72 -5.55
CA PRO A 152 -16.45 -11.18 -4.24
C PRO A 152 -14.94 -11.03 -4.04
N TYR A 153 -14.14 -11.30 -5.09
CA TYR A 153 -12.69 -11.21 -5.01
C TYR A 153 -12.20 -9.76 -5.02
N LEU A 154 -12.84 -8.89 -5.81
CA LEU A 154 -12.57 -7.45 -5.79
C LEU A 154 -12.88 -6.84 -4.40
N ALA A 155 -14.02 -7.22 -3.81
CA ALA A 155 -14.43 -6.72 -2.49
C ALA A 155 -13.46 -7.14 -1.37
N LYS A 156 -12.87 -8.34 -1.46
CA LYS A 156 -11.82 -8.81 -0.52
C LYS A 156 -10.66 -7.81 -0.41
N TRP A 157 -10.32 -7.12 -1.49
CA TRP A 157 -9.22 -6.15 -1.55
C TRP A 157 -9.65 -4.69 -1.45
N GLY A 158 -10.93 -4.44 -1.16
CA GLY A 158 -11.49 -3.11 -0.94
C GLY A 158 -11.94 -2.41 -2.21
N ILE A 159 -12.15 -3.12 -3.32
CA ILE A 159 -12.78 -2.59 -4.52
C ILE A 159 -14.27 -2.91 -4.47
N SER A 160 -15.11 -1.89 -4.27
CA SER A 160 -16.57 -2.06 -4.30
C SER A 160 -17.07 -2.25 -5.73
N ARG A 161 -18.33 -2.65 -5.89
CA ARG A 161 -18.98 -2.76 -7.21
C ARG A 161 -19.02 -1.41 -7.92
N GLU A 162 -19.31 -0.36 -7.16
CA GLU A 162 -19.36 1.02 -7.62
C GLU A 162 -17.98 1.50 -8.05
N GLN A 163 -16.93 1.16 -7.27
CA GLN A 163 -15.55 1.49 -7.64
C GLN A 163 -15.12 0.75 -8.91
N PHE A 164 -15.41 -0.56 -9.01
CA PHE A 164 -15.07 -1.33 -10.22
C PHE A 164 -15.78 -0.77 -11.46
N LYS A 165 -17.07 -0.42 -11.34
CA LYS A 165 -17.82 0.26 -12.39
C LYS A 165 -17.17 1.58 -12.78
N HIS A 166 -16.85 2.41 -11.78
CA HIS A 166 -16.19 3.69 -12.01
C HIS A 166 -14.85 3.53 -12.75
N ASP A 167 -14.02 2.56 -12.34
CA ASP A 167 -12.71 2.30 -12.91
C ASP A 167 -12.80 1.77 -14.35
N ILE A 168 -13.79 0.91 -14.63
CA ILE A 168 -14.07 0.43 -15.98
C ILE A 168 -14.53 1.58 -16.88
N GLU A 169 -15.38 2.47 -16.39
CA GLU A 169 -15.97 3.54 -17.20
C GLU A 169 -15.01 4.71 -17.43
N ASN A 170 -14.22 5.06 -16.42
CA ASN A 170 -13.37 6.25 -16.44
C ASN A 170 -11.87 5.93 -16.60
N GLY A 171 -11.46 4.68 -16.36
CA GLY A 171 -10.05 4.30 -16.24
C GLY A 171 -9.55 4.47 -14.81
N LEU A 172 -8.38 3.89 -14.53
CA LEU A 172 -7.76 3.96 -13.21
C LEU A 172 -6.78 5.14 -13.14
N THR A 173 -7.17 6.24 -12.48
CA THR A 173 -6.24 7.31 -12.10
C THR A 173 -5.99 7.25 -10.60
N ILE A 174 -4.80 6.79 -10.21
CA ILE A 174 -4.35 6.83 -8.82
C ILE A 174 -3.33 7.96 -8.72
N GLU A 175 -3.67 9.00 -7.97
CA GLU A 175 -2.72 10.05 -7.61
C GLU A 175 -1.77 9.50 -6.54
N THR A 176 -0.59 9.08 -6.99
CA THR A 176 0.45 8.51 -6.12
C THR A 176 1.37 9.59 -5.56
N GLY A 177 2.19 9.23 -4.57
CA GLY A 177 3.14 10.13 -3.93
C GLY A 177 2.51 10.95 -2.80
N TRP A 178 3.15 12.08 -2.50
CA TRP A 178 2.69 12.99 -1.46
C TRP A 178 1.40 13.69 -1.87
N GLN A 179 0.41 13.59 -0.99
CA GLN A 179 -0.90 14.21 -1.13
C GLN A 179 -1.13 15.18 0.04
N LYS A 180 -2.02 16.16 -0.14
CA LYS A 180 -2.30 17.18 0.88
C LYS A 180 -3.76 17.63 0.82
N ASN A 181 -4.34 17.88 1.99
CA ASN A 181 -5.58 18.64 2.16
C ASN A 181 -5.45 19.61 3.36
N ASP A 182 -6.56 20.20 3.79
CA ASP A 182 -6.61 21.15 4.90
C ASP A 182 -6.24 20.52 6.26
N THR A 183 -6.31 19.20 6.39
CA THR A 183 -5.97 18.48 7.62
C THR A 183 -4.48 18.17 7.70
N GLY A 184 -3.86 17.75 6.58
CA GLY A 184 -2.45 17.42 6.55
C GLY A 184 -2.00 16.73 5.28
N TYR A 185 -0.80 16.14 5.37
CA TYR A 185 -0.19 15.37 4.29
C TYR A 185 -0.39 13.88 4.51
N TRP A 186 -0.54 13.10 3.43
CA TRP A 186 -0.44 11.64 3.45
C TRP A 186 0.39 11.18 2.25
N TYR A 187 0.81 9.92 2.25
CA TYR A 187 1.61 9.36 1.15
C TYR A 187 0.89 8.18 0.50
N VAL A 188 0.58 8.28 -0.78
CA VAL A 188 -0.09 7.23 -1.55
C VAL A 188 0.98 6.41 -2.29
N HIS A 189 1.08 5.14 -1.97
CA HIS A 189 1.96 4.21 -2.67
C HIS A 189 1.50 4.01 -4.12
N SER A 190 2.37 3.42 -4.96
CA SER A 190 2.01 3.10 -6.35
C SER A 190 0.78 2.21 -6.44
N ASP A 191 0.52 1.42 -5.40
CA ASP A 191 -0.61 0.52 -5.30
C ASP A 191 -1.93 1.21 -4.91
N GLY A 192 -1.91 2.49 -4.53
CA GLY A 192 -3.06 3.26 -4.03
C GLY A 192 -3.29 3.15 -2.52
N SER A 193 -2.55 2.28 -1.83
CA SER A 193 -2.56 2.23 -0.37
C SER A 193 -1.77 3.41 0.22
N TYR A 194 -1.91 3.64 1.53
CA TYR A 194 -1.17 4.66 2.26
C TYR A 194 -0.91 4.21 3.70
N PRO A 195 0.19 4.64 4.32
CA PRO A 195 0.58 4.21 5.67
C PRO A 195 -0.38 4.76 6.72
N LYS A 196 -0.71 3.93 7.73
CA LYS A 196 -1.53 4.30 8.89
C LYS A 196 -0.97 3.68 10.16
N ASP A 197 -0.92 4.47 11.23
CA ASP A 197 -0.36 4.11 12.55
C ASP A 197 1.04 3.48 12.50
N LYS A 198 1.87 3.88 11.53
CA LYS A 198 3.19 3.29 11.29
C LYS A 198 4.24 4.31 10.89
N PHE A 199 5.49 3.92 11.11
CA PHE A 199 6.62 4.53 10.43
C PHE A 199 6.61 4.15 8.95
N GLU A 200 6.99 5.09 8.10
CA GLU A 200 7.21 4.86 6.67
C GLU A 200 8.45 5.62 6.23
N LYS A 201 9.30 4.97 5.43
CA LYS A 201 10.50 5.59 4.86
C LYS A 201 10.19 6.03 3.44
N VAL A 202 10.10 7.33 3.22
CA VAL A 202 9.81 7.93 1.90
C VAL A 202 11.06 8.66 1.42
N ASN A 203 11.60 8.26 0.26
CA ASN A 203 12.78 8.87 -0.36
C ASN A 203 14.01 9.02 0.57
N GLY A 204 14.22 8.05 1.48
CA GLY A 204 15.36 8.06 2.39
C GLY A 204 15.05 8.64 3.78
N THR A 205 13.93 9.35 3.94
CA THR A 205 13.53 10.03 5.18
C THR A 205 12.43 9.27 5.90
N TRP A 206 12.50 9.19 7.23
CA TRP A 206 11.50 8.54 8.06
C TRP A 206 10.41 9.52 8.51
N TYR A 207 9.16 9.09 8.35
CA TYR A 207 7.95 9.78 8.78
C TYR A 207 7.10 8.82 9.62
N TYR A 208 6.13 9.36 10.35
CA TYR A 208 5.09 8.56 10.99
C TYR A 208 3.72 9.08 10.61
N PHE A 209 2.82 8.16 10.28
CA PHE A 209 1.46 8.46 9.89
C PHE A 209 0.50 7.98 10.98
N ASP A 210 -0.49 8.80 11.33
CA ASP A 210 -1.50 8.49 12.33
C ASP A 210 -2.52 7.44 11.82
N GLY A 211 -3.50 7.08 12.65
CA GLY A 211 -4.52 6.09 12.30
C GLY A 211 -5.45 6.48 11.14
N SER A 212 -5.50 7.76 10.77
CA SER A 212 -6.20 8.25 9.58
C SER A 212 -5.29 8.32 8.35
N GLY A 213 -3.99 8.13 8.54
CA GLY A 213 -2.97 8.19 7.50
C GLY A 213 -2.37 9.58 7.31
N TYR A 214 -2.59 10.52 8.23
CA TYR A 214 -1.94 11.83 8.16
C TYR A 214 -0.57 11.78 8.80
N MET A 215 0.40 12.39 8.13
CA MET A 215 1.77 12.54 8.59
C MET A 215 1.80 13.40 9.86
N LEU A 216 2.46 12.90 10.90
CA LEU A 216 2.76 13.69 12.08
C LEU A 216 3.79 14.78 11.75
N SER A 217 3.51 16.01 12.15
CA SER A 217 4.40 17.16 12.03
C SER A 217 4.34 18.01 13.30
N ASP A 218 5.50 18.46 13.77
CA ASP A 218 5.68 19.16 15.05
C ASP A 218 5.03 18.41 16.24
N ARG A 219 5.30 17.11 16.33
CA ARG A 219 4.58 16.19 17.25
C ARG A 219 5.53 15.17 17.86
N TRP A 220 5.29 14.89 19.14
CA TRP A 220 5.85 13.73 19.84
C TRP A 220 5.00 12.47 19.62
N LYS A 221 5.64 11.32 19.53
CA LYS A 221 5.00 10.01 19.48
C LYS A 221 5.74 9.03 20.38
N LYS A 222 5.02 8.43 21.34
CA LYS A 222 5.50 7.24 22.02
C LYS A 222 5.17 6.03 21.15
N HIS A 223 6.19 5.28 20.75
CA HIS A 223 6.01 4.11 19.89
C HIS A 223 5.85 2.83 20.73
N THR A 224 5.47 1.74 20.07
CA THR A 224 5.18 0.44 20.70
C THR A 224 6.42 -0.24 21.29
N ASP A 225 7.61 0.18 20.88
CA ASP A 225 8.89 -0.20 21.48
C ASP A 225 9.15 0.46 22.85
N GLY A 226 8.27 1.38 23.28
CA GLY A 226 8.39 2.13 24.52
C GLY A 226 9.18 3.44 24.42
N ASN A 227 9.84 3.71 23.29
CA ASN A 227 10.63 4.91 23.07
C ASN A 227 9.78 6.10 22.62
N TRP A 228 10.28 7.30 22.89
CA TRP A 228 9.73 8.54 22.37
C TRP A 228 10.45 8.95 21.09
N TYR A 229 9.67 9.41 20.12
CA TYR A 229 10.12 9.96 18.85
C TYR A 229 9.52 11.35 18.68
N TYR A 230 10.18 12.20 17.92
CA TYR A 230 9.67 13.52 17.56
C TYR A 230 9.76 13.71 16.04
N PHE A 231 8.74 14.33 15.46
CA PHE A 231 8.69 14.69 14.05
C PHE A 231 8.66 16.20 13.94
N ASP A 232 9.57 16.76 13.15
CA ASP A 232 9.69 18.21 13.00
C ASP A 232 8.56 18.80 12.14
N GLN A 233 8.66 20.09 11.80
CA GLN A 233 7.62 20.78 11.02
C GLN A 233 7.43 20.20 9.62
N SER A 234 8.49 19.63 9.01
CA SER A 234 8.41 18.89 7.76
C SER A 234 7.91 17.45 7.93
N GLY A 235 7.72 17.00 9.18
CA GLY A 235 7.36 15.63 9.53
C GLY A 235 8.54 14.67 9.54
N GLU A 236 9.77 15.16 9.35
CA GLU A 236 10.95 14.30 9.38
C GLU A 236 11.20 13.86 10.82
N MET A 237 11.51 12.57 10.99
CA MET A 237 11.89 12.01 12.28
C MET A 237 13.19 12.66 12.78
N ALA A 238 13.15 13.20 13.99
CA ALA A 238 14.29 13.82 14.64
C ALA A 238 15.39 12.80 14.95
N THR A 239 16.63 13.18 14.62
CA THR A 239 17.86 12.50 15.03
C THR A 239 18.84 13.54 15.59
N GLY A 240 19.75 13.09 16.46
CA GLY A 240 20.74 13.96 17.10
C GLY A 240 20.14 15.01 18.04
N TRP A 241 20.81 16.15 18.21
CA TRP A 241 20.35 17.24 19.07
C TRP A 241 19.22 18.04 18.40
N LYS A 242 18.12 18.24 19.13
CA LYS A 242 17.03 19.13 18.72
C LYS A 242 16.57 20.00 19.88
N LYS A 243 16.30 21.27 19.59
CA LYS A 243 15.67 22.19 20.54
C LYS A 243 14.17 22.20 20.25
N ILE A 244 13.36 21.75 21.21
CA ILE A 244 11.91 21.60 21.09
C ILE A 244 11.27 22.30 22.29
N ALA A 245 10.38 23.26 22.02
CA ALA A 245 9.75 24.10 23.07
C ALA A 245 10.78 24.63 24.09
N ASP A 246 11.86 25.22 23.58
CA ASP A 246 13.00 25.78 24.32
C ASP A 246 13.85 24.83 25.17
N LYS A 247 13.58 23.52 25.13
CA LYS A 247 14.40 22.49 25.79
C LYS A 247 15.21 21.70 24.77
N TRP A 248 16.42 21.30 25.15
CA TRP A 248 17.26 20.44 24.32
C TRP A 248 16.96 18.97 24.59
N TYR A 249 16.86 18.19 23.52
CA TYR A 249 16.68 16.74 23.54
C TYR A 249 17.72 16.11 22.61
N TYR A 250 18.05 14.86 22.85
CA TYR A 250 18.92 14.07 21.98
C TYR A 250 18.23 12.80 21.53
N PHE A 251 18.29 12.52 20.24
CA PHE A 251 17.71 11.33 19.61
C PHE A 251 18.83 10.49 19.00
N SER A 252 18.70 9.16 19.05
CA SER A 252 19.65 8.25 18.38
C SER A 252 19.58 8.40 16.85
N GLU A 253 20.46 7.70 16.14
CA GLU A 253 20.41 7.63 14.68
C GLU A 253 19.12 6.97 14.16
N GLU A 254 18.54 6.08 14.97
CA GLU A 254 17.22 5.46 14.74
C GLU A 254 16.06 6.33 15.22
N GLY A 255 16.32 7.52 15.78
CA GLY A 255 15.32 8.50 16.19
C GLY A 255 14.74 8.30 17.59
N ALA A 256 15.19 7.30 18.36
CA ALA A 256 14.74 7.10 19.73
C ALA A 256 15.32 8.18 20.66
N MET A 257 14.45 8.89 21.38
CA MET A 257 14.85 9.88 22.39
C MET A 257 15.69 9.21 23.48
N LYS A 258 16.87 9.76 23.76
CA LYS A 258 17.76 9.28 24.82
C LYS A 258 17.46 9.96 26.14
N THR A 259 17.76 9.25 27.22
CA THR A 259 17.78 9.75 28.59
C THR A 259 19.12 9.38 29.25
N GLY A 260 19.45 10.01 30.36
CA GLY A 260 20.70 9.78 31.07
C GLY A 260 21.92 10.41 30.39
N TRP A 261 23.10 9.84 30.62
CA TRP A 261 24.37 10.36 30.12
C TRP A 261 24.54 10.13 28.62
N VAL A 262 24.87 11.20 27.88
CA VAL A 262 25.19 11.16 26.45
C VAL A 262 26.51 11.87 26.21
N LYS A 263 27.44 11.18 25.53
CA LYS A 263 28.68 11.79 25.04
C LYS A 263 28.43 12.44 23.70
N TYR A 264 28.80 13.69 23.55
CA TYR A 264 28.72 14.41 22.28
C TYR A 264 30.02 15.17 22.03
N LYS A 265 30.73 14.80 20.96
CA LYS A 265 32.10 15.23 20.69
C LYS A 265 33.00 14.94 21.90
N ASP A 266 33.62 15.96 22.47
CA ASP A 266 34.62 15.84 23.53
C ASP A 266 34.03 15.99 24.94
N THR A 267 32.72 16.21 25.08
CA THR A 267 32.07 16.44 26.38
C THR A 267 30.88 15.51 26.61
N TRP A 268 30.43 15.47 27.87
CA TRP A 268 29.22 14.78 28.29
C TRP A 268 28.09 15.76 28.60
N TYR A 269 26.87 15.29 28.38
CA TYR A 269 25.62 15.92 28.78
C TYR A 269 24.78 14.89 29.53
N TYR A 270 23.83 15.37 30.34
CA TYR A 270 22.84 14.53 30.97
C TYR A 270 21.44 14.95 30.53
N LEU A 271 20.64 13.97 30.13
CA LEU A 271 19.24 14.13 29.75
C LEU A 271 18.38 13.60 30.89
N ASP A 272 17.38 14.37 31.30
CA ASP A 272 16.49 14.01 32.40
C ASP A 272 15.88 12.62 32.19
N ALA A 273 15.90 11.79 33.23
CA ALA A 273 15.51 10.39 33.12
C ALA A 273 14.01 10.19 32.84
N LYS A 274 13.18 11.19 33.15
CA LYS A 274 11.72 11.12 33.05
C LYS A 274 11.20 11.84 31.82
N GLU A 275 11.65 13.08 31.61
CA GLU A 275 11.15 13.99 30.58
C GLU A 275 12.11 14.08 29.38
N GLY A 276 13.36 13.60 29.49
CA GLY A 276 14.35 13.57 28.40
C GLY A 276 15.05 14.89 28.07
N ALA A 277 14.64 15.99 28.69
CA ALA A 277 15.25 17.31 28.46
C ALA A 277 16.67 17.38 29.05
N MET A 278 17.59 18.07 28.36
CA MET A 278 18.94 18.32 28.83
C MET A 278 18.93 19.08 30.16
N VAL A 279 19.64 18.55 31.14
CA VAL A 279 19.86 19.18 32.43
C VAL A 279 21.06 20.13 32.33
N SER A 280 20.98 21.27 33.01
CA SER A 280 22.06 22.26 33.09
C SER A 280 22.07 22.93 34.46
N ASN A 281 23.22 23.46 34.86
CA ASN A 281 23.46 24.08 36.16
C ASN A 281 22.98 23.22 37.34
N ALA A 282 23.37 21.95 37.37
CA ALA A 282 22.87 20.98 38.35
C ALA A 282 23.91 19.91 38.69
N PHE A 283 23.72 19.28 39.85
CA PHE A 283 24.49 18.11 40.27
C PHE A 283 23.72 16.83 39.96
N ILE A 284 24.38 15.87 39.31
CA ILE A 284 23.85 14.54 39.00
C ILE A 284 24.59 13.51 39.85
N GLN A 285 23.86 12.72 40.63
CA GLN A 285 24.48 11.69 41.45
C GLN A 285 25.15 10.62 40.57
N SER A 286 26.32 10.14 40.99
CA SER A 286 26.97 9.01 40.34
C SER A 286 26.13 7.74 40.48
N ALA A 287 26.27 6.81 39.54
CA ALA A 287 25.46 5.60 39.50
C ALA A 287 25.67 4.68 40.73
N ASP A 288 26.85 4.73 41.35
CA ASP A 288 27.20 4.03 42.58
C ASP A 288 26.84 4.80 43.86
N GLY A 289 26.28 6.00 43.73
CA GLY A 289 25.87 6.85 44.85
C GLY A 289 27.02 7.50 45.63
N THR A 290 28.27 7.33 45.20
CA THR A 290 29.46 7.78 45.95
C THR A 290 29.74 9.28 45.82
N GLY A 291 29.24 9.92 44.75
CA GLY A 291 29.54 11.31 44.47
C GLY A 291 28.56 11.96 43.50
N TRP A 292 28.97 13.12 42.98
CA TRP A 292 28.16 13.98 42.12
C TRP A 292 28.98 14.53 40.97
N TYR A 293 28.38 14.62 39.79
CA TYR A 293 28.89 15.31 38.62
C TYR A 293 28.17 16.65 38.46
N TYR A 294 28.90 17.74 38.26
CA TYR A 294 28.30 19.05 37.99
C TYR A 294 28.16 19.29 36.48
N LEU A 295 26.96 19.69 36.06
CA LEU A 295 26.68 20.18 34.72
C LEU A 295 26.64 21.71 34.75
N LYS A 296 27.42 22.35 33.89
CA LYS A 296 27.51 23.80 33.74
C LYS A 296 26.20 24.41 33.24
N PRO A 297 26.05 25.75 33.24
CA PRO A 297 24.86 26.42 32.70
C PRO A 297 24.58 26.14 31.22
N ASP A 298 25.59 25.75 30.43
CA ASP A 298 25.42 25.33 29.03
C ASP A 298 25.09 23.83 28.87
N GLY A 299 24.97 23.10 29.98
CA GLY A 299 24.69 21.66 30.04
C GLY A 299 25.91 20.75 29.95
N THR A 300 27.11 21.30 29.68
CA THR A 300 28.33 20.48 29.60
C THR A 300 28.80 20.00 30.96
N LEU A 301 29.34 18.78 31.01
CA LEU A 301 30.02 18.27 32.19
C LEU A 301 31.22 19.14 32.58
N ALA A 302 31.34 19.48 33.85
CA ALA A 302 32.51 20.13 34.40
C ALA A 302 33.59 19.10 34.80
N ASP A 303 34.58 18.90 33.92
CA ASP A 303 35.70 17.97 34.15
C ASP A 303 36.50 18.27 35.43
N LYS A 304 36.64 19.56 35.75
CA LYS A 304 37.28 20.07 36.97
C LYS A 304 36.44 21.21 37.51
N SER A 305 35.58 20.88 38.47
CA SER A 305 34.74 21.87 39.13
C SER A 305 35.51 22.52 40.28
N GLU A 306 35.48 23.85 40.35
CA GLU A 306 36.01 24.60 41.51
C GLU A 306 34.85 25.00 42.41
N PHE A 307 34.95 24.68 43.70
CA PHE A 307 33.92 24.99 44.69
C PHE A 307 34.41 26.02 45.70
N THR A 308 33.55 26.97 46.03
CA THR A 308 33.75 27.87 47.19
C THR A 308 32.60 27.67 48.16
N VAL A 309 32.91 27.74 49.45
CA VAL A 309 31.92 27.60 50.53
C VAL A 309 31.90 28.91 51.31
N GLU A 310 30.77 29.60 51.23
CA GLU A 310 30.55 30.85 51.95
C GLU A 310 30.35 30.59 53.46
N PRO A 311 30.51 31.61 54.32
CA PRO A 311 30.37 31.45 55.78
C PRO A 311 29.01 30.93 56.25
N ASP A 312 27.95 31.10 55.44
CA ASP A 312 26.60 30.59 55.70
C ASP A 312 26.38 29.16 55.19
N GLY A 313 27.42 28.54 54.60
CA GLY A 313 27.38 27.18 54.06
C GLY A 313 26.92 27.09 52.60
N LEU A 314 26.68 28.21 51.92
CA LEU A 314 26.36 28.22 50.49
C LEU A 314 27.57 27.72 49.68
N ILE A 315 27.35 26.71 48.84
CA ILE A 315 28.35 26.23 47.88
C ILE A 315 28.10 26.92 46.54
N THR A 316 29.11 27.64 46.04
CA THR A 316 29.10 28.11 44.65
C THR A 316 30.13 27.34 43.83
N VAL A 317 29.79 27.06 42.57
CA VAL A 317 30.60 26.29 41.63
C VAL A 317 30.89 27.12 40.40
N LYS A 318 32.13 27.04 39.91
CA LYS A 318 32.58 27.60 38.63
C LYS A 318 33.08 26.51 37.70
#